data_AF-A0A1X2Z1E9-F1
#
_entry.id   AF-A0A1X2Z1E9-F1
#
_cell.length_a   1.000
_cell.length_b   1.000
_cell.length_c   1.000
_cell.angle_alpha   90.00
_cell.angle_beta   90.00
_cell.angle_gamma   90.00
#
_symmetry.space_group_name_H-M   'P 1'
#
loop_
_entity.id
_entity.type
_entity.pdbx_description
1 polymer ?
#
loop_
_entity_poly.entity_id
_entity_poly.type
_entity_poly.pdbx_seq_one_letter_code
_entity_poly.pdbx_strand_id
1 'polypeptide(L)'
;MVDDDGYDGIRSHGVDPDWNPFSTPRDDDPDDIGWDDGSETPHANPSRMSRKGVAVLTACTLVIAVAGIGMVITESRLNVRHDQLVSECSDAVASMNRNRERLEGLVAVDLNVDGSVLDGKRAGRYESLRTIRRAPSIQCAATLRNRQLESNTAKARKQASAYVEQSKRVAAFRKEYDKTRSEKSRRDDMTRLSSDLRAARDLLDRTAGMELSVPYLRSRLADTVEQAEPFDGADDADQRRVSALADTLEDLMGQIRENAGL
;
A
#
# COMPACT_ATOMS: atom_id res chain seq x y z
N MET A 1 44.82 11.15 29.88
CA MET A 1 45.24 10.89 28.50
C MET A 1 44.02 11.16 27.63
N VAL A 2 44.10 12.29 26.92
CA VAL A 2 43.36 12.72 25.71
C VAL A 2 43.85 11.77 24.57
N ASP A 3 43.10 11.31 23.56
CA ASP A 3 42.25 11.93 22.50
C ASP A 3 41.16 10.89 22.04
N ASP A 4 39.91 11.25 21.66
CA ASP A 4 39.43 11.81 20.35
C ASP A 4 39.86 10.94 19.15
N ASP A 5 39.08 10.57 18.11
CA ASP A 5 37.97 11.13 17.33
C ASP A 5 37.45 10.04 16.33
N GLY A 6 36.29 10.03 15.68
CA GLY A 6 35.15 10.93 15.57
C GLY A 6 34.09 10.31 14.63
N TYR A 7 32.80 10.55 14.91
CA TYR A 7 31.87 11.30 14.06
C TYR A 7 30.46 11.24 14.67
N ASP A 8 30.02 12.40 15.14
CA ASP A 8 28.76 12.64 15.85
C ASP A 8 27.89 13.59 15.00
N GLY A 9 26.57 13.39 15.03
CA GLY A 9 25.55 14.42 14.78
C GLY A 9 25.37 15.06 13.39
N ILE A 10 24.23 14.76 12.74
CA ILE A 10 23.47 15.72 11.90
C ILE A 10 22.01 15.57 12.34
N ARG A 11 21.52 16.21 13.42
CA ARG A 11 21.12 17.63 13.57
C ARG A 11 20.38 18.20 12.35
N SER A 12 19.10 18.50 12.56
CA SER A 12 18.21 19.25 11.68
C SER A 12 18.92 20.44 11.02
N HIS A 13 18.91 20.48 9.69
CA HIS A 13 19.18 21.73 8.97
C HIS A 13 17.92 22.58 9.03
N GLY A 14 17.91 23.46 10.04
CA GLY A 14 17.07 24.64 10.06
C GLY A 14 17.44 25.58 8.92
N VAL A 15 16.46 26.39 8.55
CA VAL A 15 16.57 27.56 7.68
C VAL A 15 17.75 28.43 8.14
N ASP A 16 18.57 28.86 7.19
CA ASP A 16 19.69 29.78 7.40
C ASP A 16 19.18 31.10 8.03
N PRO A 17 19.63 31.49 9.24
CA PRO A 17 19.14 32.70 9.92
C PRO A 17 19.53 34.01 9.24
N ASP A 18 20.49 34.00 8.31
CA ASP A 18 21.01 35.21 7.68
C ASP A 18 20.42 35.49 6.28
N TRP A 19 19.41 34.71 5.87
CA TRP A 19 18.73 34.97 4.60
C TRP A 19 17.61 36.02 4.77
N ASN A 20 17.93 37.29 4.53
CA ASN A 20 16.95 38.37 4.41
C ASN A 20 16.98 39.00 3.00
N PRO A 21 15.91 38.92 2.20
CA PRO A 21 15.88 39.46 0.84
C PRO A 21 15.59 40.97 0.78
N PHE A 22 15.53 41.67 1.92
CA PHE A 22 15.28 43.11 1.98
C PHE A 22 16.23 43.82 2.97
N SER A 23 17.45 44.16 2.52
CA SER A 23 18.32 45.12 3.21
C SER A 23 18.99 46.05 2.18
N THR A 24 18.78 47.36 2.35
CA THR A 24 19.36 48.46 1.56
C THR A 24 20.88 48.62 1.78
N PRO A 25 21.65 49.12 0.80
CA PRO A 25 23.07 49.43 0.99
C PRO A 25 23.26 50.60 1.97
N ARG A 26 24.19 50.47 2.91
CA ARG A 26 24.72 51.59 3.70
C ARG A 26 26.24 51.57 3.62
N ASP A 27 26.75 52.78 3.44
CA ASP A 27 28.13 53.19 3.16
C ASP A 27 29.10 53.01 4.34
N ASP A 28 30.37 53.35 4.03
CA ASP A 28 31.52 53.67 4.92
C ASP A 28 32.42 52.45 5.30
N ASP A 29 33.75 52.44 5.14
CA ASP A 29 34.72 53.52 4.85
C ASP A 29 36.12 52.92 4.48
N PRO A 30 37.26 53.64 4.53
CA PRO A 30 38.21 53.82 3.43
C PRO A 30 39.56 53.10 3.70
N ASP A 31 40.58 53.44 2.92
CA ASP A 31 41.99 53.09 3.14
C ASP A 31 42.42 51.65 2.82
N ASP A 32 42.65 51.37 1.53
CA ASP A 32 44.02 50.98 1.19
C ASP A 32 44.46 51.52 -0.17
N ILE A 33 45.64 52.09 -0.12
CA ILE A 33 46.24 53.06 -1.01
C ILE A 33 47.51 52.39 -1.55
N GLY A 34 47.59 52.19 -2.86
CA GLY A 34 48.81 51.76 -3.55
C GLY A 34 49.03 52.64 -4.78
N TRP A 35 49.91 53.64 -4.60
CA TRP A 35 50.30 54.69 -5.55
C TRP A 35 51.21 54.19 -6.69
N ASP A 36 51.00 54.70 -7.90
CA ASP A 36 51.97 55.53 -8.68
C ASP A 36 51.25 55.97 -9.97
N ASP A 37 50.96 57.27 -10.15
CA ASP A 37 51.81 58.36 -10.65
C ASP A 37 52.02 58.33 -12.18
N GLY A 38 51.70 59.46 -12.82
CA GLY A 38 51.53 59.54 -14.27
C GLY A 38 50.66 60.72 -14.67
N SER A 39 51.06 61.90 -14.22
CA SER A 39 50.53 63.19 -14.66
C SER A 39 50.78 63.40 -16.16
N GLU A 40 49.74 63.77 -16.91
CA GLU A 40 49.82 64.81 -17.95
C GLU A 40 48.39 65.13 -18.43
N THR A 41 47.92 66.34 -18.12
CA THR A 41 46.91 67.00 -18.97
C THR A 41 47.66 67.88 -19.95
N PRO A 42 47.16 68.04 -21.18
CA PRO A 42 46.43 69.29 -21.42
C PRO A 42 45.14 69.15 -22.25
N HIS A 43 44.14 69.88 -21.77
CA HIS A 43 42.93 70.44 -22.40
C HIS A 43 42.56 70.08 -23.86
N ALA A 44 41.33 69.56 -24.05
CA ALA A 44 40.43 69.97 -25.14
C ALA A 44 38.94 69.60 -24.90
N ASN A 45 38.12 70.64 -24.69
CA ASN A 45 36.66 70.79 -24.93
C ASN A 45 35.61 69.88 -24.21
N PRO A 46 34.65 70.49 -23.48
CA PRO A 46 33.44 69.81 -23.05
C PRO A 46 32.43 69.76 -24.21
N SER A 47 32.26 68.58 -24.81
CA SER A 47 31.11 68.34 -25.69
C SER A 47 29.83 68.41 -24.86
N ARG A 48 29.10 69.50 -25.04
CA ARG A 48 27.79 69.80 -24.46
C ARG A 48 26.80 68.68 -24.81
N MET A 49 26.64 67.69 -23.93
CA MET A 49 25.60 66.67 -24.12
C MET A 49 24.22 67.35 -24.07
N SER A 50 23.52 67.29 -25.20
CA SER A 50 22.16 67.79 -25.34
C SER A 50 21.25 67.05 -24.35
N ARG A 51 20.44 67.80 -23.59
CA ARG A 51 19.40 67.23 -22.69
C ARG A 51 18.46 66.25 -23.41
N LYS A 52 18.37 66.32 -24.74
CA LYS A 52 17.63 65.38 -25.58
C LYS A 52 18.28 63.99 -25.67
N GLY A 53 19.62 63.90 -25.64
CA GLY A 53 20.34 62.62 -25.68
C GLY A 53 20.22 61.81 -24.39
N VAL A 54 20.23 62.51 -23.25
CA VAL A 54 20.04 61.88 -21.92
C VAL A 54 18.62 61.34 -21.75
N ALA A 55 17.61 62.07 -22.26
CA ALA A 55 16.21 61.63 -22.26
C ALA A 55 15.97 60.40 -23.14
N VAL A 56 16.63 60.30 -24.29
CA VAL A 56 16.53 59.13 -25.18
C VAL A 56 17.16 57.90 -24.54
N LEU A 57 18.34 58.04 -23.92
CA LEU A 57 19.00 56.93 -23.22
C LEU A 57 18.17 56.41 -22.04
N THR A 58 17.56 57.30 -21.24
CA THR A 58 16.68 56.91 -20.12
C THR A 58 15.36 56.29 -20.59
N ALA A 59 14.80 56.74 -21.71
CA ALA A 59 13.63 56.09 -22.30
C ALA A 59 13.96 54.70 -22.84
N CYS A 60 15.12 54.52 -23.50
CA CYS A 60 15.57 53.21 -24.00
C CYS A 60 15.84 52.22 -22.86
N THR A 61 16.44 52.64 -21.75
CA THR A 61 16.68 51.74 -20.60
C THR A 61 15.37 51.33 -19.90
N LEU A 62 14.39 52.23 -19.78
CA LEU A 62 13.06 51.90 -19.25
C LEU A 62 12.31 50.89 -20.15
N VAL A 63 12.37 51.05 -21.47
CA VAL A 63 11.73 50.12 -22.41
C VAL A 63 12.39 48.73 -22.36
N ILE A 64 13.72 48.66 -22.25
CA ILE A 64 14.45 47.38 -22.12
C ILE A 64 14.15 46.71 -20.78
N ALA A 65 14.06 47.47 -19.67
CA ALA A 65 13.70 46.94 -18.36
C ALA A 65 12.26 46.41 -18.31
N VAL A 66 11.30 47.11 -18.92
CA VAL A 66 9.88 46.68 -18.98
C VAL A 66 9.71 45.47 -19.91
N ALA A 67 10.44 45.41 -21.02
CA ALA A 67 10.44 44.25 -21.92
C ALA A 67 11.09 43.00 -21.28
N GLY A 68 12.17 43.18 -20.51
CA GLY A 68 12.86 42.11 -19.79
C GLY A 68 11.98 41.44 -18.73
N ILE A 69 11.20 42.22 -17.98
CA ILE A 69 10.28 41.69 -16.96
C ILE A 69 9.07 40.97 -17.62
N GLY A 70 8.63 41.43 -18.80
CA GLY A 70 7.54 40.80 -19.56
C GLY A 70 7.90 39.43 -20.16
N MET A 71 9.13 39.26 -20.66
CA MET A 71 9.61 37.98 -21.19
C MET A 71 9.86 36.92 -20.11
N VAL A 72 10.37 37.33 -18.93
CA VAL A 72 10.67 36.40 -17.83
C VAL A 72 9.41 35.72 -17.27
N ILE A 73 8.24 36.37 -17.31
CA ILE A 73 6.99 35.80 -16.79
C ILE A 73 6.36 34.77 -17.75
N THR A 74 6.73 34.77 -19.03
CA THR A 74 6.16 33.83 -20.01
C THR A 74 7.00 32.57 -20.19
N GLU A 75 8.33 32.63 -20.09
CA GLU A 75 9.18 31.43 -20.13
C GLU A 75 9.15 30.63 -18.81
N SER A 76 9.19 31.30 -17.66
CA SER A 76 9.21 30.61 -16.35
C SER A 76 7.90 29.86 -16.05
N ARG A 77 6.74 30.36 -16.52
CA ARG A 77 5.45 29.66 -16.35
C ARG A 77 5.31 28.42 -17.24
N LEU A 78 5.96 28.41 -18.40
CA LEU A 78 5.90 27.27 -19.32
C LEU A 78 6.81 26.13 -18.85
N ASN A 79 8.01 26.46 -18.37
CA ASN A 79 8.93 25.44 -17.86
C ASN A 79 8.42 24.81 -16.54
N VAL A 80 7.94 25.62 -15.59
CA VAL A 80 7.39 25.12 -14.32
C VAL A 80 6.17 24.21 -14.53
N ARG A 81 5.28 24.55 -15.48
CA ARG A 81 4.14 23.68 -15.84
C ARG A 81 4.59 22.39 -16.49
N HIS A 82 5.63 22.45 -17.31
CA HIS A 82 6.18 21.27 -17.97
C HIS A 82 6.78 20.29 -16.96
N ASP A 83 7.63 20.81 -16.06
CA ASP A 83 8.26 20.01 -14.99
C ASP A 83 7.21 19.41 -14.05
N GLN A 84 6.14 20.16 -13.75
CA GLN A 84 5.01 19.63 -13.00
C GLN A 84 4.34 18.45 -13.72
N LEU A 85 4.10 18.53 -15.03
CA LEU A 85 3.49 17.45 -15.80
C LEU A 85 4.39 16.21 -15.88
N VAL A 86 5.70 16.40 -15.99
CA VAL A 86 6.70 15.32 -15.92
C VAL A 86 6.62 14.60 -14.57
N SER A 87 6.62 15.38 -13.49
CA SER A 87 6.51 14.86 -12.12
C SER A 87 5.20 14.10 -11.89
N GLU A 88 4.05 14.69 -12.27
CA GLU A 88 2.74 14.04 -12.14
C GLU A 88 2.62 12.74 -12.94
N CYS A 89 3.26 12.67 -14.12
CA CYS A 89 3.33 11.45 -14.92
C CYS A 89 4.16 10.39 -14.18
N SER A 90 5.33 10.76 -13.67
CA SER A 90 6.21 9.85 -12.91
C SER A 90 5.49 9.29 -11.68
N ASP A 91 4.82 10.16 -10.91
CA ASP A 91 4.04 9.77 -9.73
C ASP A 91 2.89 8.84 -10.07
N ALA A 92 2.20 9.09 -11.19
CA ALA A 92 1.12 8.23 -11.65
C ALA A 92 1.65 6.84 -12.06
N VAL A 93 2.81 6.76 -12.73
CA VAL A 93 3.46 5.48 -13.08
C VAL A 93 3.95 4.74 -11.83
N ALA A 94 4.57 5.45 -10.87
CA ALA A 94 4.98 4.86 -9.61
C ALA A 94 3.79 4.33 -8.81
N SER A 95 2.68 5.08 -8.76
CA SER A 95 1.43 4.65 -8.14
C SER A 95 0.83 3.42 -8.82
N MET A 96 0.84 3.38 -10.15
CA MET A 96 0.41 2.21 -10.93
C MET A 96 1.22 0.96 -10.58
N ASN A 97 2.56 1.08 -10.52
CA ASN A 97 3.45 -0.04 -10.18
C ASN A 97 3.24 -0.53 -8.74
N ARG A 98 3.14 0.38 -7.77
CA ARG A 98 2.82 0.03 -6.37
C ARG A 98 1.50 -0.72 -6.24
N ASN A 99 0.46 -0.29 -6.97
CA ASN A 99 -0.84 -0.98 -6.95
C ASN A 99 -0.77 -2.37 -7.60
N ARG A 100 0.06 -2.52 -8.63
CA ARG A 100 0.33 -3.82 -9.24
C ARG A 100 1.07 -4.75 -8.28
N GLU A 101 2.13 -4.29 -7.64
CA GLU A 101 2.90 -5.08 -6.65
C GLU A 101 2.00 -5.52 -5.49
N ARG A 102 1.13 -4.62 -4.99
CA ARG A 102 0.13 -4.98 -3.98
C ARG A 102 -0.83 -6.06 -4.47
N LEU A 103 -1.31 -5.96 -5.70
CA LEU A 103 -2.16 -6.98 -6.31
C LEU A 103 -1.41 -8.31 -6.47
N GLU A 104 -0.15 -8.28 -6.90
CA GLU A 104 0.72 -9.46 -7.01
C GLU A 104 0.89 -10.14 -5.65
N GLY A 105 1.13 -9.36 -4.59
CA GLY A 105 1.18 -9.86 -3.22
C GLY A 105 -0.15 -10.50 -2.76
N LEU A 106 -1.28 -9.84 -3.02
CA LEU A 106 -2.61 -10.39 -2.69
C LEU A 106 -2.90 -11.68 -3.45
N VAL A 107 -2.59 -11.74 -4.74
CA VAL A 107 -2.79 -12.96 -5.53
C VAL A 107 -1.87 -14.09 -5.05
N ALA A 108 -0.61 -13.79 -4.70
CA ALA A 108 0.32 -14.80 -4.20
C ALA A 108 -0.09 -15.36 -2.83
N VAL A 109 -0.58 -14.50 -1.92
CA VAL A 109 -0.91 -14.87 -0.54
C VAL A 109 -2.37 -15.34 -0.41
N ASP A 110 -3.33 -14.52 -0.85
CA ASP A 110 -4.76 -14.77 -0.61
C ASP A 110 -5.36 -15.79 -1.57
N LEU A 111 -4.81 -15.94 -2.77
CA LEU A 111 -5.27 -16.94 -3.73
C LEU A 111 -4.46 -18.24 -3.67
N ASN A 112 -3.72 -18.51 -2.60
CA ASN A 112 -3.12 -19.83 -2.38
C ASN A 112 -4.18 -20.87 -1.94
N VAL A 113 -5.16 -21.09 -2.79
CA VAL A 113 -6.28 -22.02 -2.63
C VAL A 113 -6.05 -23.19 -3.56
N ASP A 114 -6.23 -24.41 -3.05
CA ASP A 114 -6.17 -25.60 -3.89
C ASP A 114 -7.34 -25.59 -4.89
N GLY A 115 -7.03 -25.34 -6.16
CA GLY A 115 -8.00 -25.26 -7.23
C GLY A 115 -8.80 -26.55 -7.45
N SER A 116 -8.30 -27.69 -6.96
CA SER A 116 -9.00 -28.98 -7.02
C SER A 116 -10.27 -29.02 -6.14
N VAL A 117 -10.38 -28.12 -5.16
CA VAL A 117 -11.53 -28.03 -4.24
C VAL A 117 -12.63 -27.10 -4.81
N LEU A 118 -12.34 -26.37 -5.88
CA LEU A 118 -13.27 -25.43 -6.48
C LEU A 118 -14.20 -26.13 -7.49
N ASP A 119 -15.50 -25.82 -7.42
CA ASP A 119 -16.43 -26.19 -8.48
C ASP A 119 -16.04 -25.53 -9.83
N GLY A 120 -16.46 -26.10 -10.96
CA GLY A 120 -16.01 -25.66 -12.30
C GLY A 120 -16.27 -24.17 -12.60
N LYS A 121 -17.31 -23.56 -12.01
CA LYS A 121 -17.63 -22.12 -12.20
C LYS A 121 -16.74 -21.23 -11.33
N ARG A 122 -16.39 -21.67 -10.12
CA ARG A 122 -15.46 -20.97 -9.23
C ARG A 122 -14.02 -21.11 -9.71
N ALA A 123 -13.64 -22.26 -10.26
CA ALA A 123 -12.32 -22.50 -10.82
C ALA A 123 -12.00 -21.52 -11.97
N GLY A 124 -12.92 -21.32 -12.92
CA GLY A 124 -12.74 -20.35 -14.00
C GLY A 124 -12.63 -18.89 -13.51
N ARG A 125 -13.43 -18.52 -12.49
CA ARG A 125 -13.32 -17.19 -11.86
C ARG A 125 -11.99 -17.01 -11.13
N TYR A 126 -11.55 -18.03 -10.40
CA TYR A 126 -10.27 -18.06 -9.69
C TYR A 126 -9.09 -17.86 -10.66
N GLU A 127 -9.02 -18.61 -11.76
CA GLU A 127 -7.96 -18.47 -12.77
C GLU A 127 -7.94 -17.07 -13.41
N SER A 128 -9.12 -16.50 -13.66
CA SER A 128 -9.23 -15.14 -14.19
C SER A 128 -8.71 -14.07 -13.23
N LEU A 129 -8.88 -14.27 -11.92
CA LEU A 129 -8.44 -13.33 -10.88
C LEU A 129 -6.94 -13.45 -10.61
N ARG A 130 -6.41 -14.67 -10.69
CA ARG A 130 -4.98 -14.96 -10.55
C ARG A 130 -4.15 -14.34 -11.69
N THR A 131 -4.75 -14.17 -12.86
CA THR A 131 -4.07 -13.55 -14.00
C THR A 131 -4.00 -12.02 -13.84
N ILE A 132 -2.82 -11.52 -13.49
CA ILE A 132 -2.56 -10.08 -13.40
C ILE A 132 -2.13 -9.56 -14.77
N ARG A 133 -2.83 -8.54 -15.28
CA ARG A 133 -2.48 -7.93 -16.56
C ARG A 133 -1.11 -7.25 -16.46
N ARG A 134 -0.27 -7.44 -17.48
CA ARG A 134 1.03 -6.78 -17.58
C ARG A 134 0.86 -5.26 -17.61
N ALA A 135 1.69 -4.55 -16.85
CA ALA A 135 1.72 -3.10 -16.89
C ALA A 135 2.20 -2.59 -18.26
N PRO A 136 1.53 -1.61 -18.86
CA PRO A 136 2.01 -0.94 -20.06
C PRO A 136 3.28 -0.14 -19.73
N SER A 137 4.23 -0.09 -20.67
CA SER A 137 5.39 0.79 -20.57
C SER A 137 4.95 2.23 -20.88
N ILE A 138 4.93 3.08 -19.86
CA ILE A 138 4.55 4.50 -19.98
C ILE A 138 5.80 5.35 -19.78
N GLN A 139 6.08 6.25 -20.72
CA GLN A 139 7.22 7.17 -20.66
C GLN A 139 6.80 8.52 -20.10
N CYS A 140 7.62 9.08 -19.20
CA CYS A 140 7.40 10.38 -18.59
C CYS A 140 8.61 11.31 -18.78
N ALA A 141 9.36 11.17 -19.89
CA ALA A 141 10.55 11.98 -20.13
C ALA A 141 10.19 13.46 -20.34
N ALA A 142 11.04 14.37 -19.85
CA ALA A 142 10.94 15.82 -20.06
C ALA A 142 11.08 16.24 -21.53
N THR A 143 11.47 15.32 -22.42
CA THR A 143 11.51 15.57 -23.87
C THR A 143 10.13 15.44 -24.54
N LEU A 144 9.12 14.93 -23.82
CA LEU A 144 7.77 14.75 -24.34
C LEU A 144 6.98 16.06 -24.34
N ARG A 145 5.98 16.19 -25.22
CA ARG A 145 5.10 17.37 -25.21
C ARG A 145 4.11 17.31 -24.03
N ASN A 146 3.66 18.47 -23.52
CA ASN A 146 2.66 18.55 -22.43
C ASN A 146 1.44 17.64 -22.65
N ARG A 147 0.83 17.66 -23.85
CA ARG A 147 -0.31 16.79 -24.18
C ARG A 147 0.01 15.29 -24.09
N GLN A 148 1.24 14.90 -24.42
CA GLN A 148 1.67 13.51 -24.32
C GLN A 148 1.85 13.11 -22.85
N LEU A 149 2.44 13.98 -22.03
CA LEU A 149 2.57 13.77 -20.59
C LEU A 149 1.18 13.66 -19.93
N GLU A 150 0.25 14.56 -20.21
CA GLU A 150 -1.13 14.51 -19.71
C GLU A 150 -1.83 13.20 -20.11
N SER A 151 -1.70 12.78 -21.39
CA SER A 151 -2.27 11.52 -21.87
C SER A 151 -1.66 10.31 -21.18
N ASN A 152 -0.35 10.32 -20.97
CA ASN A 152 0.38 9.24 -20.29
C ASN A 152 0.02 9.17 -18.80
N THR A 153 -0.09 10.30 -18.11
CA THR A 153 -0.61 10.41 -16.75
C THR A 153 -2.02 9.83 -16.64
N ALA A 154 -2.91 10.18 -17.56
CA ALA A 154 -4.28 9.66 -17.59
C ALA A 154 -4.32 8.13 -17.80
N LYS A 155 -3.48 7.60 -18.70
CA LYS A 155 -3.33 6.15 -18.92
C LYS A 155 -2.80 5.44 -17.67
N ALA A 156 -1.77 5.99 -17.03
CA ALA A 156 -1.20 5.44 -15.81
C ALA A 156 -2.22 5.41 -14.68
N ARG A 157 -2.95 6.51 -14.46
CA ARG A 157 -4.04 6.59 -13.46
C ARG A 157 -5.17 5.59 -13.75
N LYS A 158 -5.59 5.46 -15.02
CA LYS A 158 -6.62 4.49 -15.44
C LYS A 158 -6.17 3.04 -15.19
N GLN A 159 -4.91 2.73 -15.45
CA GLN A 159 -4.39 1.40 -15.19
C GLN A 159 -4.22 1.14 -13.69
N ALA A 160 -3.76 2.14 -12.93
CA ALA A 160 -3.67 2.07 -11.48
C ALA A 160 -5.04 1.77 -10.84
N SER A 161 -6.11 2.44 -11.29
CA SER A 161 -7.47 2.15 -10.81
C SER A 161 -7.95 0.76 -11.21
N ALA A 162 -7.60 0.28 -12.41
CA ALA A 162 -7.93 -1.09 -12.83
C ALA A 162 -7.30 -2.15 -11.91
N TYR A 163 -6.07 -1.95 -11.43
CA TYR A 163 -5.44 -2.85 -10.45
C TYR A 163 -6.12 -2.82 -9.09
N VAL A 164 -6.54 -1.63 -8.63
CA VAL A 164 -7.31 -1.49 -7.37
C VAL A 164 -8.67 -2.17 -7.48
N GLU A 165 -9.37 -2.04 -8.61
CA GLU A 165 -10.63 -2.75 -8.82
C GLU A 165 -10.44 -4.27 -8.96
N GLN A 166 -9.31 -4.72 -9.49
CA GLN A 166 -8.97 -6.14 -9.47
C GLN A 166 -8.67 -6.62 -8.04
N SER A 167 -7.93 -5.86 -7.23
CA SER A 167 -7.63 -6.25 -5.85
C SER A 167 -8.89 -6.39 -4.99
N LYS A 168 -9.86 -5.48 -5.15
CA LYS A 168 -11.18 -5.60 -4.51
C LYS A 168 -11.91 -6.88 -4.89
N ARG A 169 -11.85 -7.28 -6.17
CA ARG A 169 -12.46 -8.53 -6.65
C ARG A 169 -11.77 -9.76 -6.08
N VAL A 170 -10.43 -9.75 -5.97
CA VAL A 170 -9.66 -10.81 -5.31
C VAL A 170 -10.07 -10.95 -3.84
N ALA A 171 -10.11 -9.84 -3.10
CA ALA A 171 -10.51 -9.84 -1.69
C ALA A 171 -11.97 -10.32 -1.49
N ALA A 172 -12.89 -9.88 -2.34
CA ALA A 172 -14.28 -10.31 -2.30
C ALA A 172 -14.42 -11.82 -2.58
N PHE A 173 -13.71 -12.34 -3.58
CA PHE A 173 -13.68 -13.77 -3.87
C PHE A 173 -13.14 -14.58 -2.69
N ARG A 174 -12.05 -14.12 -2.06
CA ARG A 174 -11.48 -14.79 -0.89
C ARG A 174 -12.49 -14.86 0.26
N LYS A 175 -13.18 -13.75 0.54
CA LYS A 175 -14.24 -13.69 1.56
C LYS A 175 -15.39 -14.65 1.26
N GLU A 176 -15.84 -14.73 0.00
CA GLU A 176 -16.88 -15.67 -0.44
C GLU A 176 -16.43 -17.12 -0.29
N TYR A 177 -15.18 -17.40 -0.64
CA TYR A 177 -14.56 -18.72 -0.52
C TYR A 177 -14.46 -19.16 0.95
N ASP A 178 -13.88 -18.33 1.82
CA ASP A 178 -13.72 -18.64 3.24
C ASP A 178 -15.08 -18.86 3.91
N LYS A 179 -16.10 -18.05 3.57
CA LYS A 179 -17.48 -18.26 4.04
C LYS A 179 -18.06 -19.60 3.58
N THR A 180 -17.90 -19.95 2.31
CA THR A 180 -18.42 -21.24 1.81
C THR A 180 -17.71 -22.40 2.49
N ARG A 181 -16.39 -22.30 2.69
CA ARG A 181 -15.59 -23.32 3.38
C ARG A 181 -16.03 -23.48 4.83
N SER A 182 -16.22 -22.38 5.57
CA SER A 182 -16.69 -22.45 6.96
C SER A 182 -18.09 -23.04 7.06
N GLU A 183 -19.01 -22.66 6.16
CA GLU A 183 -20.35 -23.25 6.14
C GLU A 183 -20.34 -24.75 5.81
N LYS A 184 -19.48 -25.18 4.87
CA LYS A 184 -19.31 -26.60 4.57
C LYS A 184 -18.73 -27.35 5.77
N SER A 185 -17.62 -26.87 6.33
CA SER A 185 -16.99 -27.48 7.51
C SER A 185 -17.99 -27.61 8.66
N ARG A 186 -18.78 -26.56 8.95
CA ARG A 186 -19.81 -26.60 9.98
C ARG A 186 -20.88 -27.66 9.72
N ARG A 187 -21.33 -27.82 8.46
CA ARG A 187 -22.28 -28.88 8.09
C ARG A 187 -21.68 -30.27 8.25
N ASP A 188 -20.41 -30.43 7.86
CA ASP A 188 -19.70 -31.71 7.95
C ASP A 188 -19.52 -32.09 9.44
N ASP A 189 -19.09 -31.14 10.29
CA ASP A 189 -18.93 -31.32 11.74
C ASP A 189 -20.27 -31.67 12.42
N MET A 190 -21.37 -31.01 12.02
CA MET A 190 -22.70 -31.30 12.55
C MET A 190 -23.18 -32.69 12.14
N THR A 191 -22.95 -33.07 10.88
CA THR A 191 -23.31 -34.40 10.36
C THR A 191 -22.54 -35.49 11.11
N ARG A 192 -21.24 -35.25 11.35
CA ARG A 192 -20.39 -36.14 12.15
C ARG A 192 -20.91 -36.25 13.58
N LEU A 193 -21.14 -35.14 14.27
CA LEU A 193 -21.66 -35.14 15.65
C LEU A 193 -22.98 -35.93 15.75
N SER A 194 -23.91 -35.69 14.81
CA SER A 194 -25.19 -36.41 14.77
C SER A 194 -25.01 -37.92 14.58
N SER A 195 -24.03 -38.33 13.76
CA SER A 195 -23.67 -39.74 13.58
C SER A 195 -23.08 -40.33 14.87
N ASP A 196 -22.13 -39.62 15.50
CA ASP A 196 -21.45 -40.07 16.71
C ASP A 196 -22.41 -40.17 17.89
N LEU A 197 -23.37 -39.25 18.02
CA LEU A 197 -24.44 -39.32 19.03
C LEU A 197 -25.31 -40.56 18.88
N ARG A 198 -25.68 -40.92 17.64
CA ARG A 198 -26.45 -42.15 17.38
C ARG A 198 -25.64 -43.40 17.73
N ALA A 199 -24.37 -43.43 17.31
CA ALA A 199 -23.46 -44.54 17.61
C ALA A 199 -23.19 -44.68 19.12
N ALA A 200 -23.06 -43.57 19.84
CA ALA A 200 -22.82 -43.55 21.28
C ALA A 200 -24.01 -44.09 22.06
N ARG A 201 -25.24 -43.65 21.72
CA ARG A 201 -26.47 -44.19 22.32
C ARG A 201 -26.61 -45.69 22.10
N ASP A 202 -26.40 -46.14 20.86
CA ASP A 202 -26.46 -47.56 20.51
C ASP A 202 -25.37 -48.38 21.22
N LEU A 203 -24.17 -47.82 21.42
CA LEU A 203 -23.11 -48.47 22.21
C LEU A 203 -23.47 -48.54 23.70
N LEU A 204 -24.04 -47.49 24.28
CA LEU A 204 -24.52 -47.49 25.66
C LEU A 204 -25.61 -48.55 25.89
N ASP A 205 -26.53 -48.69 24.93
CA ASP A 205 -27.59 -49.71 24.98
C ASP A 205 -27.02 -51.13 24.87
N ARG A 206 -26.12 -51.37 23.91
CA ARG A 206 -25.47 -52.69 23.71
C ARG A 206 -24.62 -53.11 24.90
N THR A 207 -23.98 -52.16 25.58
CA THR A 207 -23.10 -52.43 26.74
C THR A 207 -23.83 -52.35 28.08
N ALA A 208 -25.14 -52.09 28.11
CA ALA A 208 -25.90 -51.87 29.34
C ALA A 208 -25.84 -53.05 30.34
N GLY A 209 -25.72 -54.28 29.83
CA GLY A 209 -25.61 -55.51 30.62
C GLY A 209 -24.20 -56.13 30.65
N MET A 210 -23.20 -55.44 30.10
CA MET A 210 -21.82 -55.93 30.05
C MET A 210 -21.04 -55.40 31.26
N GLU A 211 -20.22 -56.25 31.87
CA GLU A 211 -19.29 -55.84 32.92
C GLU A 211 -18.04 -55.25 32.27
N LEU A 212 -18.01 -53.92 32.12
CA LEU A 212 -16.86 -53.20 31.61
C LEU A 212 -15.75 -53.18 32.67
N SER A 213 -14.50 -53.43 32.26
CA SER A 213 -13.33 -53.31 33.15
C SER A 213 -13.19 -51.91 33.75
N VAL A 214 -13.71 -50.88 33.07
CA VAL A 214 -13.70 -49.49 33.53
C VAL A 214 -15.14 -48.94 33.54
N PRO A 215 -15.88 -49.10 34.65
CA PRO A 215 -17.30 -48.74 34.72
C PRO A 215 -17.59 -47.23 34.50
N TYR A 216 -16.63 -46.36 34.85
CA TYR A 216 -16.79 -44.91 34.73
C TYR A 216 -16.85 -44.41 33.27
N LEU A 217 -16.31 -45.19 32.31
CA LEU A 217 -16.35 -44.80 30.90
C LEU A 217 -17.79 -44.70 30.39
N ARG A 218 -18.66 -45.61 30.86
CA ARG A 218 -20.06 -45.63 30.47
C ARG A 218 -20.82 -44.41 30.97
N SER A 219 -20.63 -44.03 32.24
CA SER A 219 -21.25 -42.81 32.78
C SER A 219 -20.73 -41.57 32.07
N ARG A 220 -19.41 -41.49 31.83
CA ARG A 220 -18.82 -40.35 31.12
C ARG A 220 -19.30 -40.23 29.68
N LEU A 221 -19.48 -41.35 28.97
CA LEU A 221 -20.08 -41.33 27.63
C LEU A 221 -21.54 -40.85 27.69
N ALA A 222 -22.33 -41.32 28.65
CA ALA A 222 -23.71 -40.86 28.84
C ALA A 222 -23.77 -39.35 29.14
N ASP A 223 -22.94 -38.85 30.05
CA ASP A 223 -22.85 -37.42 30.38
C ASP A 223 -22.44 -36.59 29.15
N THR A 224 -21.55 -37.12 28.31
CA THR A 224 -21.09 -36.44 27.09
C THR A 224 -22.16 -36.43 26.01
N VAL A 225 -22.93 -37.52 25.88
CA VAL A 225 -24.11 -37.58 25.01
C VAL A 225 -25.12 -36.50 25.44
N GLU A 226 -25.49 -36.44 26.72
CA GLU A 226 -26.43 -35.45 27.25
C GLU A 226 -25.96 -34.01 27.01
N GLN A 227 -24.65 -33.75 27.17
CA GLN A 227 -24.06 -32.44 26.85
C GLN A 227 -24.09 -32.10 25.35
N ALA A 228 -24.01 -33.10 24.48
CA ALA A 228 -23.96 -32.93 23.04
C ALA A 228 -25.35 -32.84 22.39
N GLU A 229 -26.38 -33.41 23.01
CA GLU A 229 -27.77 -33.40 22.51
C GLU A 229 -28.30 -32.02 22.09
N PRO A 230 -28.10 -30.93 22.85
CA PRO A 230 -28.61 -29.62 22.47
C PRO A 230 -28.00 -29.05 21.18
N PHE A 231 -26.86 -29.60 20.74
CA PHE A 231 -26.17 -29.16 19.55
C PHE A 231 -26.60 -29.93 18.29
N ASP A 232 -27.25 -31.09 18.41
CA ASP A 232 -27.68 -31.89 17.26
C ASP A 232 -28.75 -31.15 16.45
N GLY A 233 -28.40 -30.73 15.23
CA GLY A 233 -29.28 -29.96 14.35
C GLY A 233 -29.43 -28.48 14.71
N ALA A 234 -28.65 -27.95 15.66
CA ALA A 234 -28.66 -26.54 16.00
C ALA A 234 -27.95 -25.69 14.92
N ASP A 235 -28.63 -24.67 14.41
CA ASP A 235 -28.14 -23.83 13.30
C ASP A 235 -27.05 -22.83 13.70
N ASP A 236 -26.98 -22.47 14.98
CA ASP A 236 -26.12 -21.43 15.56
C ASP A 236 -25.11 -21.95 16.58
N ALA A 237 -24.96 -23.27 16.67
CA ALA A 237 -23.98 -23.90 17.53
C ALA A 237 -22.54 -23.45 17.22
N ASP A 238 -21.75 -23.23 18.27
CA ASP A 238 -20.31 -22.95 18.15
C ASP A 238 -19.60 -24.17 17.55
N GLN A 239 -19.09 -24.00 16.32
CA GLN A 239 -18.43 -25.04 15.56
C GLN A 239 -17.28 -25.70 16.32
N ARG A 240 -16.50 -24.94 17.11
CA ARG A 240 -15.37 -25.50 17.86
C ARG A 240 -15.85 -26.45 18.95
N ARG A 241 -16.97 -26.12 19.58
CA ARG A 241 -17.57 -26.97 20.62
C ARG A 241 -18.18 -28.22 20.00
N VAL A 242 -18.89 -28.09 18.88
CA VAL A 242 -19.45 -29.23 18.12
C VAL A 242 -18.35 -30.22 17.73
N SER A 243 -17.25 -29.75 17.15
CA SER A 243 -16.11 -30.60 16.79
C SER A 243 -15.48 -31.27 18.01
N ALA A 244 -15.26 -30.53 19.10
CA ALA A 244 -14.65 -31.08 20.31
C ALA A 244 -15.51 -32.16 20.98
N LEU A 245 -16.84 -31.98 20.95
CA LEU A 245 -17.79 -32.98 21.45
C LEU A 245 -17.77 -34.24 20.57
N ALA A 246 -17.76 -34.09 19.25
CA ALA A 246 -17.64 -35.22 18.32
C ALA A 246 -16.34 -36.02 18.56
N ASP A 247 -15.20 -35.32 18.66
CA ASP A 247 -13.90 -35.96 18.97
C ASP A 247 -13.92 -36.69 20.32
N THR A 248 -14.55 -36.11 21.34
CA THR A 248 -14.66 -36.73 22.68
C THR A 248 -15.58 -37.96 22.67
N LEU A 249 -16.71 -37.90 21.95
CA LEU A 249 -17.61 -39.04 21.78
C LEU A 249 -16.90 -40.19 21.06
N GLU A 250 -16.16 -39.90 20.00
CA GLU A 250 -15.40 -40.89 19.24
C GLU A 250 -14.35 -41.60 20.11
N ASP A 251 -13.56 -40.83 20.88
CA ASP A 251 -12.54 -41.36 21.79
C ASP A 251 -13.15 -42.25 22.88
N LEU A 252 -14.20 -41.78 23.56
CA LEU A 252 -14.88 -42.55 24.61
C LEU A 252 -15.53 -43.83 24.06
N MET A 253 -16.15 -43.76 22.88
CA MET A 253 -16.69 -44.94 22.22
C MET A 253 -15.59 -45.95 21.86
N GLY A 254 -14.43 -45.49 21.41
CA GLY A 254 -13.26 -46.33 21.15
C GLY A 254 -12.81 -47.07 22.40
N GLN A 255 -12.60 -46.34 23.50
CA GLN A 255 -12.20 -46.91 24.79
C GLN A 255 -13.21 -47.93 25.32
N ILE A 256 -14.52 -47.69 25.17
CA ILE A 256 -15.55 -48.63 25.60
C ILE A 256 -15.53 -49.90 24.74
N ARG A 257 -15.40 -49.79 23.41
CA ARG A 257 -15.32 -50.96 22.52
C ARG A 257 -14.12 -51.84 22.88
N GLU A 258 -12.95 -51.23 23.07
CA GLU A 258 -11.74 -51.93 23.50
C GLU A 258 -11.94 -52.65 24.85
N ASN A 259 -12.56 -51.98 25.83
CA ASN A 259 -12.84 -52.58 27.15
C ASN A 259 -13.92 -53.67 27.12
N ALA A 260 -14.87 -53.57 26.19
CA ALA A 260 -15.94 -54.55 26.00
C ALA A 260 -15.53 -55.74 25.12
N GLY A 261 -14.36 -55.68 24.47
CA GLY A 261 -13.91 -56.69 23.51
C GLY A 261 -14.70 -56.68 22.19
N LEU A 262 -15.15 -55.50 21.75
CA LEU A 262 -15.94 -55.26 20.53
C LEU A 262 -15.11 -54.67 19.38
#